data_AF-A0A5N8XYA3-F1
#
_entry.id   AF-A0A5N8XYA3-F1
#
_cell.length_a   1.000
_cell.length_b   1.000
_cell.length_c   1.000
_cell.angle_alpha   90.00
_cell.angle_beta   90.00
_cell.angle_gamma   90.00
#
_symmetry.space_group_name_H-M   'P 1'
#
loop_
_entity.id
_entity.type
_entity.pdbx_description
1 polymer ?
#
loop_
_entity_poly.entity_id
_entity_poly.type
_entity_poly.pdbx_seq_one_letter_code
_entity_poly.pdbx_strand_id
1 'polypeptide(L)' 'MKRDAVYDHRAQQAALPVTVHYEDGGACETMLVLTPAQVELYYSQLGQLIKARESAREHER' A
#
# COMPACT_ATOMS: atom_id res chain seq x y z
N MET A 1 -0.76 -10.89 13.27
CA MET A 1 -0.05 -11.74 12.29
C MET A 1 0.55 -10.81 11.25
N LYS A 2 1.88 -10.79 11.10
CA LYS A 2 2.58 -9.86 10.20
C LYS A 2 2.27 -10.29 8.75
N ARG A 3 1.49 -9.47 8.03
CA ARG A 3 1.08 -9.70 6.65
C ARG A 3 2.04 -8.94 5.73
N ASP A 4 3.28 -9.42 5.70
CA ASP A 4 4.31 -8.79 4.88
C ASP A 4 3.98 -8.98 3.39
N ALA A 5 4.37 -8.00 2.56
CA ALA A 5 4.32 -8.14 1.11
C ALA A 5 5.26 -9.26 0.66
N VAL A 6 4.87 -10.02 -0.36
CA VAL A 6 5.67 -11.09 -0.95
C VAL A 6 5.93 -10.76 -2.41
N TYR A 7 7.12 -11.08 -2.90
CA TYR A 7 7.45 -11.00 -4.32
C TYR A 7 7.55 -12.40 -4.93
N ASP A 8 6.73 -12.67 -5.94
CA ASP A 8 6.81 -13.88 -6.77
C ASP A 8 7.64 -13.59 -8.01
N HIS A 9 8.85 -14.13 -8.02
CA HIS A 9 9.77 -14.01 -9.14
C HIS A 9 9.28 -14.73 -10.41
N ARG A 10 8.53 -15.83 -10.30
CA ARG A 10 8.04 -16.58 -11.47
C ARG A 10 6.94 -15.82 -12.19
N ALA A 11 6.05 -15.20 -11.43
CA ALA A 11 4.96 -14.37 -11.97
C ALA A 11 5.39 -12.93 -12.27
N GLN A 12 6.56 -12.50 -11.80
CA GLN A 12 7.01 -11.10 -11.82
C GLN A 12 5.99 -10.17 -11.16
N GLN A 13 5.51 -10.55 -9.98
CA GLN A 13 4.44 -9.84 -9.28
C GLN A 13 4.73 -9.73 -7.79
N ALA A 14 4.27 -8.63 -7.19
CA ALA A 14 4.18 -8.50 -5.74
C ALA A 14 2.75 -8.79 -5.28
N ALA A 15 2.62 -9.41 -4.12
CA ALA A 15 1.35 -9.70 -3.48
C ALA A 15 1.34 -9.07 -2.08
N LEU A 16 0.39 -8.18 -1.83
CA LEU A 16 0.21 -7.48 -0.55
C LEU A 16 -1.17 -7.81 0.00
N PRO A 17 -1.27 -8.39 1.21
CA PRO A 17 -2.56 -8.53 1.87
C PRO A 17 -3.10 -7.15 2.25
N VAL A 18 -4.33 -6.84 1.86
CA VAL A 18 -4.99 -5.55 2.11
C VAL A 18 -6.39 -5.74 2.67
N THR A 19 -6.87 -4.73 3.38
CA THR A 19 -8.28 -4.59 3.73
C THR A 19 -8.90 -3.55 2.79
N VAL A 20 -9.91 -3.94 2.03
CA VAL A 20 -10.68 -3.04 1.17
C VAL A 20 -11.91 -2.59 1.96
N HIS A 21 -12.09 -1.29 2.08
CA HIS A 21 -13.26 -0.68 2.68
C HIS A 21 -14.23 -0.27 1.57
N TYR A 22 -15.47 -0.70 1.67
CA TYR A 22 -16.53 -0.39 0.73
C TYR A 22 -17.35 0.81 1.20
N GLU A 23 -18.07 1.43 0.27
CA GLU A 23 -18.89 2.62 0.56
C GLU A 23 -20.04 2.33 1.53
N ASP A 24 -20.50 1.08 1.61
CA ASP A 24 -21.53 0.61 2.54
C ASP A 24 -21.04 0.48 4.00
N GLY A 25 -19.78 0.84 4.27
CA GLY A 25 -19.13 0.70 5.58
C GLY A 25 -18.62 -0.71 5.87
N GLY A 26 -18.86 -1.67 4.97
CA GLY A 26 -18.27 -2.99 5.01
C GLY A 26 -16.77 -2.98 4.69
N ALA A 27 -16.10 -4.07 5.05
CA ALA A 27 -14.72 -4.28 4.65
C ALA A 27 -14.46 -5.77 4.37
N CYS A 28 -13.53 -6.05 3.46
CA CYS A 28 -13.03 -7.41 3.27
C CYS A 28 -11.50 -7.45 3.22
N GLU A 29 -10.95 -8.59 3.63
CA GLU A 29 -9.54 -8.90 3.44
C GLU A 29 -9.33 -9.55 2.06
N THR A 30 -8.32 -9.11 1.34
CA THR A 30 -7.98 -9.65 0.01
C THR A 30 -6.48 -9.51 -0.28
N MET A 31 -6.04 -10.06 -1.41
CA MET A 31 -4.68 -9.92 -1.91
C MET A 31 -4.63 -8.93 -3.06
N LEU A 32 -3.88 -7.85 -2.88
CA LEU A 32 -3.54 -6.93 -3.95
C LEU A 32 -2.31 -7.47 -4.69
N VAL A 33 -2.49 -7.81 -5.97
CA VAL A 33 -1.41 -8.25 -6.85
C VAL A 33 -0.95 -7.07 -7.72
N LEU A 34 0.35 -6.83 -7.75
CA LEU A 34 0.97 -5.69 -8.42
C LEU A 34 2.06 -6.16 -9.38
N THR A 35 2.12 -5.52 -10.54
CA THR A 35 3.29 -5.60 -11.43
C THR A 35 4.46 -4.79 -10.87
N PRO A 36 5.70 -4.99 -11.35
CA PRO A 36 6.86 -4.25 -10.86
C PRO A 36 6.72 -2.74 -11.07
N ALA A 37 6.19 -2.31 -12.23
CA ALA A 37 5.94 -0.90 -12.51
C ALA A 37 4.93 -0.26 -11.53
N GLN A 38 3.90 -1.01 -11.13
CA GLN A 38 2.94 -0.52 -10.13
C GLN A 38 3.56 -0.42 -8.73
N VAL A 39 4.46 -1.33 -8.38
CA VAL A 39 5.21 -1.26 -7.11
C VAL A 39 6.05 0.02 -7.05
N GLU A 40 6.81 0.32 -8.11
CA GLU A 40 7.64 1.53 -8.19
C GLU A 40 6.81 2.82 -8.15
N LEU A 41 5.68 2.84 -8.87
CA LEU A 41 4.75 3.97 -8.86
C LEU A 41 4.20 4.22 -7.45
N TYR A 42 3.70 3.18 -6.79
CA TYR A 42 3.13 3.32 -5.45
C TYR A 42 4.16 3.62 -4.38
N TYR A 43 5.37 3.08 -4.47
CA TYR A 43 6.46 3.48 -3.59
C TYR A 43 6.68 4.99 -3.62
N SER A 44 6.74 5.57 -4.82
CA SER A 44 6.94 7.01 -5.01
C SER A 44 5.77 7.83 -4.46
N GLN A 45 4.53 7.45 -4.81
CA GLN A 45 3.34 8.19 -4.39
C GLN A 45 3.08 8.10 -2.88
N LEU A 46 3.13 6.89 -2.31
CA LEU A 46 2.90 6.68 -0.88
C LEU A 46 4.01 7.33 -0.05
N GLY A 47 5.26 7.31 -0.54
CA GLY A 47 6.36 8.03 0.09
C GLY A 47 6.12 9.55 0.19
N GLN A 48 5.56 10.16 -0.85
CA GLN A 48 5.19 11.59 -0.82
C GLN A 48 4.07 11.87 0.20
N LEU A 49 3.05 11.01 0.27
CA LEU A 49 1.95 11.16 1.24
C LEU A 49 2.43 11.05 2.70
N ILE A 50 3.37 10.13 2.98
CA ILE A 50 3.97 10.00 4.31
C ILE A 50 4.71 11.29 4.68
N LYS A 51 5.55 11.82 3.79
CA LYS A 51 6.27 13.08 4.01
C LYS A 51 5.31 14.25 4.24
N ALA A 52 4.25 14.37 3.43
CA ALA A 52 3.25 15.42 3.61
C ALA A 52 2.59 15.36 4.99
N ARG A 53 2.29 14.15 5.50
CA ARG A 53 1.75 13.94 6.83
C ARG A 53 2.74 14.29 7.95
N GLU A 54 4.03 13.98 7.77
CA GLU A 54 5.08 14.37 8.71
C GLU A 54 5.20 15.89 8.81
N SER A 55 5.26 16.58 7.67
CA SER A 55 5.30 18.04 7.63
C SER A 55 4.06 18.67 8.29
N ALA A 56 2.84 18.15 8.03
CA ALA A 56 1.64 18.66 8.68
C ALA A 56 1.71 18.58 10.22
N ARG A 57 2.23 17.46 10.75
CA ARG A 57 2.40 17.26 12.20
C ARG A 57 3.45 18.15 12.84
N GLU A 58 4.47 18.56 12.09
CA GLU A 58 5.49 19.49 12.57
C GLU A 58 4.95 20.91 12.66
N HIS A 59 4.03 21.30 11.76
CA HIS A 59 3.39 22.63 11.78
C HIS A 59 2.32 22.78 12.88
N GLU A 60 1.80 21.68 13.41
CA GLU A 60 0.84 21.65 14.52
C GLU A 60 1.52 21.70 15.92
N ARG A 61 2.86 21.68 15.97
CA ARG A 61 3.66 21.72 17.21
C ARG A 61 4.23 23.10 17.47
#